data_AF-V7I8H1-F1
#
_entry.id   AF-V7I8H1-F1
#
_cell.length_a   1.000
_cell.length_b   1.000
_cell.length_c   1.000
_cell.angle_alpha   90.00
_cell.angle_beta   90.00
_cell.angle_gamma   90.00
#
_symmetry.space_group_name_H-M   'P 1'
#
loop_
_entity.id
_entity.type
_entity.pdbx_description
1 polymer ?
#
loop_
_entity_poly.entity_id
_entity_poly.type
_entity_poly.pdbx_seq_one_letter_code
_entity_poly.pdbx_strand_id
1 'polypeptide(L)'
;MLQHKAYEYHIYPDNKQETLIARTIGSSRFVYNHFLELWNKEYEETGKGLTYSACSKLLTRMKRDPETVWLCEVDKFSLQNSLRNLSDAFSRFFKGQNEHPRFKSKKSPKQSYTTQFTNNNIAVS
;
A
#
# COMPACT_ATOMS: atom_id res chain seq x y z
N MET A 1 -13.52 0.37 -28.01
CA MET A 1 -12.57 -0.23 -27.03
C MET A 1 -11.83 0.89 -26.33
N LEU A 2 -11.73 0.87 -24.99
CA LEU A 2 -10.82 1.78 -24.29
C LEU A 2 -9.38 1.38 -24.63
N GLN A 3 -8.59 2.32 -25.16
CA GLN A 3 -7.14 2.13 -25.29
C GLN A 3 -6.47 2.64 -24.02
N HIS A 4 -5.78 1.74 -23.31
CA HIS A 4 -4.94 2.10 -22.18
C HIS A 4 -3.54 2.49 -22.69
N LYS A 5 -2.99 3.58 -22.16
CA LYS A 5 -1.61 4.02 -22.42
C LYS A 5 -0.80 3.91 -21.13
N ALA A 6 0.43 3.47 -21.26
CA ALA A 6 1.41 3.43 -20.17
C ALA A 6 2.65 4.22 -20.61
N TYR A 7 3.25 4.94 -19.66
CA TYR A 7 4.47 5.70 -19.88
C TYR A 7 5.43 5.39 -18.74
N GLU A 8 6.71 5.27 -19.07
CA GLU A 8 7.80 5.02 -18.12
C GLU A 8 8.82 6.15 -18.23
N TYR A 9 9.22 6.70 -17.08
CA TYR A 9 10.13 7.83 -17.00
C TYR A 9 11.18 7.60 -15.93
N HIS A 10 12.41 8.01 -16.21
CA HIS A 10 13.42 8.21 -15.18
C HIS A 10 13.21 9.59 -14.55
N ILE A 11 13.24 9.66 -13.22
CA ILE A 11 13.10 10.93 -12.48
C ILE A 11 14.40 11.28 -11.78
N TYR A 12 14.67 12.58 -11.64
CA TYR A 12 15.81 13.12 -10.89
C TYR A 12 15.28 13.92 -9.69
N PRO A 13 14.96 13.24 -8.58
CA PRO A 13 14.35 13.91 -7.44
C PRO A 13 15.34 14.83 -6.72
N ASP A 14 14.86 15.95 -6.19
CA ASP A 14 15.61 16.71 -5.19
C ASP A 14 15.59 16.03 -3.82
N ASN A 15 16.40 16.52 -2.87
CA ASN A 15 16.49 15.94 -1.52
C ASN A 15 15.13 15.86 -0.79
N LYS A 16 14.21 16.80 -1.01
CA LYS A 16 12.88 16.80 -0.39
C LYS A 16 12.01 15.71 -1.01
N GLN A 17 12.05 15.58 -2.33
CA GLN A 17 11.34 14.55 -3.09
C GLN A 17 11.86 13.16 -2.75
N GLU A 18 13.18 12.95 -2.69
CA GLU A 18 13.79 11.69 -2.26
C GLU A 18 13.30 11.27 -0.87
N THR A 19 13.32 12.21 0.07
CA THR A 19 12.85 11.97 1.43
C THR A 19 11.37 11.58 1.44
N LEU A 20 10.52 12.29 0.68
CA LEU A 20 9.09 11.99 0.60
C LEU A 20 8.82 10.63 -0.06
N ILE A 21 9.54 10.29 -1.12
CA ILE A 21 9.45 8.98 -1.80
C ILE A 21 9.83 7.87 -0.81
N ALA A 22 10.95 8.02 -0.10
CA ALA A 22 11.41 7.03 0.88
C ALA A 22 10.41 6.85 2.03
N ARG A 23 9.86 7.94 2.56
CA ARG A 23 8.78 7.90 3.57
C ARG A 23 7.54 7.19 3.04
N THR A 24 7.11 7.53 1.82
CA THR A 24 5.92 6.95 1.18
C THR A 24 6.06 5.44 0.97
N ILE A 25 7.24 4.98 0.51
CA ILE A 25 7.58 3.56 0.40
C ILE A 25 7.53 2.90 1.79
N GLY A 26 8.16 3.52 2.79
CA GLY A 26 8.19 3.02 4.16
C GLY A 26 6.79 2.85 4.76
N SER A 27 5.95 3.88 4.65
CA SER A 27 4.57 3.88 5.13
C SER A 27 3.71 2.85 4.39
N SER A 28 3.85 2.75 3.07
CA SER A 28 3.15 1.74 2.25
C SER A 28 3.53 0.32 2.67
N ARG A 29 4.82 0.06 2.91
CA ARG A 29 5.31 -1.22 3.42
C ARG A 29 4.76 -1.52 4.82
N PHE A 30 4.80 -0.54 5.72
CA PHE A 30 4.27 -0.68 7.08
C PHE A 30 2.79 -1.05 7.06
N VAL A 31 1.96 -0.30 6.31
CA VAL A 31 0.52 -0.58 6.17
C VAL A 31 0.32 -1.99 5.60
N TYR A 32 1.00 -2.35 4.52
CA TYR A 32 0.86 -3.69 3.95
C TYR A 32 1.16 -4.80 4.98
N ASN A 33 2.28 -4.70 5.70
CA ASN A 33 2.70 -5.71 6.66
C ASN A 33 1.78 -5.76 7.89
N HIS A 34 1.38 -4.61 8.42
CA HIS A 34 0.47 -4.53 9.56
C HIS A 34 -0.86 -5.22 9.25
N PHE A 35 -1.44 -4.94 8.07
CA PHE A 35 -2.70 -5.55 7.68
C PHE A 35 -2.56 -7.00 7.25
N LEU A 36 -1.41 -7.43 6.71
CA LEU A 36 -1.14 -8.84 6.47
C LEU A 36 -1.15 -9.63 7.79
N GLU A 37 -0.53 -9.09 8.85
CA GLU A 37 -0.54 -9.76 10.14
C GLU A 37 -1.93 -9.83 10.75
N LEU A 38 -2.71 -8.74 10.71
CA LEU A 38 -4.10 -8.75 11.16
C LEU A 38 -4.95 -9.75 10.38
N TRP A 39 -4.73 -9.84 9.07
CA TRP A 39 -5.47 -10.78 8.22
C TRP A 39 -5.15 -12.23 8.58
N ASN A 40 -3.87 -12.55 8.81
CA ASN A 40 -3.47 -13.90 9.22
C ASN A 40 -4.10 -14.27 10.57
N LYS A 41 -4.06 -13.37 11.55
CA LYS A 41 -4.68 -13.59 12.88
C LYS A 41 -6.19 -13.84 12.77
N GLU A 42 -6.91 -12.99 12.03
CA GLU A 42 -8.35 -13.17 11.82
C GLU A 42 -8.66 -14.51 11.14
N TYR A 43 -7.83 -14.90 10.16
CA TYR A 43 -8.01 -16.16 9.45
C TYR A 43 -7.73 -17.38 10.34
N GLU A 44 -6.71 -17.33 11.19
CA GLU A 44 -6.41 -18.37 12.18
C GLU A 44 -7.55 -18.54 13.19
N GLU A 45 -8.16 -17.44 13.65
CA GLU A 45 -9.22 -17.47 14.66
C GLU A 45 -10.60 -17.85 14.10
N THR A 46 -10.94 -17.36 12.91
CA THR A 46 -12.31 -17.43 12.38
C THR A 46 -12.46 -18.31 11.14
N GLY A 47 -11.34 -18.72 10.53
CA GLY A 47 -11.31 -19.35 9.21
C GLY A 47 -11.69 -18.41 8.06
N LYS A 48 -11.90 -17.12 8.34
CA LYS A 48 -12.30 -16.09 7.37
C LYS A 48 -11.28 -14.97 7.36
N GLY A 49 -11.00 -14.46 6.16
CA GLY A 49 -10.11 -13.32 5.99
C GLY A 49 -10.79 -11.99 6.28
N LEU A 50 -9.99 -10.93 6.36
CA LEU A 50 -10.50 -9.56 6.40
C LEU A 50 -11.07 -9.12 5.04
N THR A 51 -11.79 -8.00 5.05
CA THR A 51 -12.22 -7.33 3.81
C THR A 51 -11.49 -6.00 3.62
N TYR A 52 -11.34 -5.56 2.37
CA TYR A 52 -10.80 -4.22 2.09
C TYR A 52 -11.56 -3.11 2.84
N SER A 53 -12.88 -3.21 2.93
CA SER A 53 -13.72 -2.23 3.63
C SER A 53 -13.39 -2.14 5.12
N ALA A 54 -13.25 -3.29 5.79
CA ALA A 54 -12.82 -3.36 7.18
C ALA A 54 -11.41 -2.76 7.36
N CYS A 55 -10.47 -3.15 6.49
CA CYS A 55 -9.10 -2.65 6.54
C CYS A 55 -9.03 -1.12 6.33
N SER A 56 -9.79 -0.58 5.38
CA SER A 56 -9.83 0.86 5.10
C SER A 56 -10.41 1.67 6.26
N LYS A 57 -11.44 1.14 6.93
CA LYS A 57 -11.99 1.76 8.17
C LYS A 57 -10.93 1.78 9.27
N LEU A 58 -10.20 0.68 9.47
CA LEU A 58 -9.14 0.63 10.48
C LEU A 58 -7.99 1.59 10.14
N LEU A 59 -7.55 1.64 8.88
CA LEU A 59 -6.52 2.59 8.44
C LEU A 59 -6.93 4.04 8.73
N THR A 60 -8.22 4.37 8.59
CA THR A 60 -8.74 5.71 8.92
C THR A 60 -8.62 6.02 10.41
N ARG A 61 -8.77 5.02 11.28
CA ARG A 61 -8.55 5.15 12.73
C ARG A 61 -7.06 5.29 13.05
N MET A 62 -6.21 4.45 12.46
CA MET A 62 -4.74 4.52 12.62
C MET A 62 -4.21 5.92 12.28
N LYS A 63 -4.68 6.53 11.19
CA LYS A 63 -4.28 7.89 10.82
C LYS A 63 -4.63 8.98 11.85
N ARG A 64 -5.45 8.67 12.87
CA ARG A 64 -5.81 9.57 13.99
C ARG A 64 -5.17 9.15 15.32
N ASP A 65 -4.55 7.97 15.36
CA ASP A 65 -3.90 7.44 16.54
C ASP A 65 -2.52 8.11 16.72
N PRO A 66 -2.16 8.63 17.90
CA PRO A 66 -0.86 9.26 18.14
C PRO A 66 0.35 8.42 17.69
N GLU A 67 0.29 7.09 17.83
CA GLU A 67 1.40 6.20 17.48
C GLU A 67 1.56 6.01 15.96
N THR A 68 0.50 6.27 15.19
CA THR A 68 0.48 6.06 13.74
C THR A 68 0.03 7.29 12.93
N VAL A 69 -0.05 8.46 13.57
CA VAL A 69 -0.46 9.73 12.95
C VAL A 69 0.49 10.16 11.84
N TRP A 70 1.76 9.75 11.89
CA TRP A 70 2.78 9.97 10.85
C TRP A 70 2.37 9.37 9.49
N LEU A 71 1.43 8.44 9.44
CA LEU A 71 0.82 7.98 8.18
C LEU A 71 0.07 9.11 7.42
N CYS A 72 -0.24 10.23 8.07
CA CYS A 72 -0.82 11.40 7.42
C CYS A 72 0.18 12.24 6.62
N GLU A 73 1.48 12.04 6.83
CA GLU A 73 2.54 12.83 6.19
C GLU A 73 2.78 12.43 4.73
N VAL A 74 2.29 11.27 4.31
CA VAL A 74 2.45 10.73 2.97
C VAL A 74 1.12 10.73 2.21
N ASP A 75 1.21 10.56 0.89
CA ASP A 75 0.02 10.49 0.05
C ASP A 75 -0.94 9.37 0.50
N LYS A 76 -2.21 9.74 0.73
CA LYS A 76 -3.26 8.81 1.16
C LYS A 76 -3.51 7.69 0.16
N PHE A 77 -3.32 7.93 -1.15
CA PHE A 77 -3.56 6.92 -2.18
C PHE A 77 -2.52 5.81 -2.11
N SER A 78 -1.27 6.12 -1.77
CA SER A 78 -0.23 5.10 -1.54
C SER A 78 -0.62 4.06 -0.48
N LEU A 79 -1.17 4.52 0.65
CA LEU A 79 -1.60 3.66 1.76
C LEU A 79 -2.83 2.83 1.37
N GLN A 80 -3.79 3.47 0.72
CA GLN A 80 -5.01 2.81 0.25
C GLN A 80 -4.72 1.76 -0.83
N ASN A 81 -3.83 2.05 -1.78
CA ASN A 81 -3.39 1.07 -2.77
C ASN A 81 -2.61 -0.09 -2.14
N SER A 82 -1.85 0.16 -1.07
CA SER A 82 -1.20 -0.93 -0.31
C SER A 82 -2.22 -1.91 0.26
N LEU A 83 -3.35 -1.43 0.78
CA LEU A 83 -4.47 -2.29 1.20
C LEU A 83 -5.14 -3.00 0.03
N ARG A 84 -5.38 -2.31 -1.09
CA ARG A 84 -5.98 -2.92 -2.28
C ARG A 84 -5.11 -4.05 -2.84
N ASN A 85 -3.80 -3.84 -2.88
CA ASN A 85 -2.84 -4.84 -3.32
C ASN A 85 -2.85 -6.07 -2.41
N LEU A 86 -2.95 -5.87 -1.09
CA LEU A 86 -3.09 -6.99 -0.14
C LEU A 86 -4.41 -7.75 -0.35
N SER A 87 -5.52 -7.02 -0.48
CA SER A 87 -6.83 -7.62 -0.73
C SER A 87 -6.89 -8.39 -2.05
N ASP A 88 -6.25 -7.88 -3.11
CA ASP A 88 -6.13 -8.59 -4.38
C ASP A 88 -5.25 -9.84 -4.25
N ALA A 89 -4.14 -9.75 -3.51
CA ALA A 89 -3.25 -10.88 -3.28
C ALA A 89 -3.98 -12.05 -2.58
N PHE A 90 -4.77 -11.75 -1.53
CA PHE A 90 -5.61 -12.76 -0.90
C PHE A 90 -6.71 -13.30 -1.83
N SER A 91 -7.37 -12.42 -2.60
CA SER A 91 -8.37 -12.84 -3.59
C SER A 91 -7.79 -13.85 -4.61
N ARG A 92 -6.58 -13.60 -5.10
CA ARG A 92 -5.86 -14.52 -6.00
C ARG A 92 -5.42 -15.81 -5.30
N PHE A 93 -4.97 -15.73 -4.06
CA PHE A 93 -4.63 -16.90 -3.24
C PHE A 93 -5.83 -17.84 -3.08
N PHE A 94 -6.99 -17.33 -2.69
CA PHE A 94 -8.21 -18.14 -2.54
C PHE A 94 -8.74 -18.70 -3.87
N LYS A 95 -8.41 -18.07 -5.01
CA LYS A 95 -8.69 -18.60 -6.35
C LYS A 95 -7.65 -19.63 -6.82
N GLY A 96 -6.62 -19.94 -6.02
CA GLY A 96 -5.53 -20.85 -6.40
C GLY A 96 -4.61 -20.29 -7.49
N GLN A 97 -4.61 -18.97 -7.73
CA GLN A 97 -3.82 -18.34 -8.79
C GLN A 97 -2.40 -17.98 -8.34
N ASN A 98 -2.23 -17.67 -7.05
CA ASN A 98 -0.97 -17.27 -6.46
C ASN A 98 -0.78 -17.94 -5.09
N GLU A 99 0.45 -17.95 -4.59
CA GLU A 99 0.75 -18.34 -3.22
C GLU A 99 0.25 -17.32 -2.19
N HIS A 100 0.28 -17.73 -0.92
CA HIS A 100 -0.10 -16.89 0.21
C HIS A 100 0.71 -15.57 0.23
N PRO A 101 0.08 -14.42 0.51
CA PRO A 101 0.79 -13.15 0.65
C PRO A 101 1.92 -13.21 1.69
N ARG A 102 3.03 -12.53 1.41
CA ARG A 102 4.23 -12.53 2.28
C ARG A 102 4.56 -11.13 2.75
N PHE A 103 5.15 -11.03 3.94
CA PHE A 103 5.65 -9.78 4.47
C PHE A 103 6.66 -9.13 3.52
N LYS A 104 6.51 -7.82 3.30
CA LYS A 104 7.43 -7.02 2.50
C LYS A 104 8.66 -6.66 3.32
N SER A 105 9.84 -6.83 2.73
CA SER A 105 11.12 -6.51 3.36
C SER A 105 11.67 -5.14 2.94
N LYS A 106 12.30 -4.43 3.88
CA LYS A 106 13.08 -3.21 3.59
C LYS A 106 14.32 -3.49 2.74
N LYS A 107 14.84 -4.72 2.81
CA LYS A 107 16.02 -5.15 2.07
C LYS A 107 15.71 -5.65 0.65
N SER A 108 14.43 -5.59 0.23
CA SER A 108 14.07 -5.97 -1.14
C SER A 108 14.77 -5.04 -2.14
N PRO A 109 15.43 -5.58 -3.19
CA PRO A 109 16.15 -4.78 -4.18
C PRO A 109 15.20 -3.86 -4.96
N LYS A 110 13.93 -4.24 -5.07
CA LYS A 110 12.87 -3.40 -5.64
C LYS A 110 12.03 -2.82 -4.51
N GLN A 111 12.02 -1.49 -4.39
CA GLN A 111 11.13 -0.73 -3.52
C GLN A 111 10.21 0.13 -4.38
N SER A 112 8.90 0.06 -4.14
CA SER A 112 7.91 0.80 -4.92
C SER A 112 6.64 1.06 -4.12
N TYR A 113 5.88 2.06 -4.56
CA TYR A 113 4.51 2.31 -4.12
C TYR A 113 3.64 2.66 -5.33
N THR A 114 2.33 2.56 -5.17
CA THR A 114 1.35 2.91 -6.21
C THR A 114 0.50 4.06 -5.71
N THR A 115 0.44 5.16 -6.45
CA THR A 115 -0.41 6.31 -6.14
C THR A 115 -1.35 6.61 -7.30
N GLN A 116 -2.25 7.58 -7.12
CA GLN A 116 -3.18 8.06 -8.13
C GLN A 116 -2.95 9.55 -8.35
N PHE A 117 -3.08 9.98 -9.60
CA PHE A 117 -3.08 11.39 -9.93
C PHE A 117 -4.37 12.03 -9.41
N THR A 118 -4.22 12.98 -8.49
CA THR A 118 -5.30 13.83 -7.99
C THR A 118 -4.72 15.20 -7.62
N ASN A 119 -5.47 16.28 -7.86
CA ASN A 119 -5.09 17.63 -7.45
C ASN A 119 -3.64 18.02 -7.85
N ASN A 120 -3.18 17.58 -9.03
CA ASN A 120 -1.82 17.82 -9.52
C ASN A 120 -0.69 17.33 -8.59
N ASN A 121 -0.94 16.29 -7.78
CA ASN A 121 0.06 15.70 -6.88
C ASN A 121 1.21 15.00 -7.62
N ILE A 122 1.07 14.72 -8.91
CA ILE A 122 2.10 14.15 -9.78
C ILE A 122 2.21 15.05 -10.99
N ALA A 123 3.40 15.59 -11.23
CA ALA A 123 3.73 16.34 -12.42
C ALA A 123 5.04 15.79 -13.00
N VAL A 124 5.08 15.62 -14.32
CA VAL A 124 6.29 15.35 -15.07
C VAL A 124 6.55 16.62 -15.87
N SER A 125 7.60 17.35 -15.52
CA SER A 125 8.00 18.62 -16.12
C SER A 125 9.41 18.54 -16.67
#